data_AF-A0A6C0D211-F1
#
_entry.id   AF-A0A6C0D211-F1
#
_cell.length_a   1.000
_cell.length_b   1.000
_cell.length_c   1.000
_cell.angle_alpha   90.00
_cell.angle_beta   90.00
_cell.angle_gamma   90.00
#
_symmetry.space_group_name_H-M   'P 1'
#
loop_
_entity.id
_entity.type
_entity.pdbx_description
1 polymer ?
#
loop_
_entity_poly.entity_id
_entity_poly.type
_entity_poly.pdbx_seq_one_letter_code
_entity_poly.pdbx_strand_id
1 'polypeptide(L)'
;MSNINLINKNMEKIIGDDAELLQRWNSKEIQKALKKAIKNSGKPVKKPRALSAYNFFCKQENPRLKEAHPELKSTEIMRLLGESWKKFKNSTDKNDKNRLKEIEALVAADKERVVDERAQMTSEESDTDKKPRKQRATTAYMCFCKDERSKLEVKGKDAMKELGRRWRELSTSENSKDKKRVEGYKTMAAEDKERVVAENKKLEEEEEEEEEEEEEEEEEDEEEEEEEEDEEEEEEEEDEEEEEEEEEEEEEEEEEEEEEEEEEEE
;
A
#
# COMPACT_ATOMS: atom_id res chain seq x y z
N MET A 1 3.75 -25.08 4.68
CA MET A 1 4.76 -25.04 3.60
C MET A 1 4.57 -23.71 2.90
N SER A 2 5.43 -22.73 3.19
CA SER A 2 5.36 -21.39 2.59
C SER A 2 5.27 -21.47 1.05
N ASN A 3 4.52 -20.55 0.42
CA ASN A 3 4.35 -20.46 -1.03
C ASN A 3 5.70 -20.38 -1.76
N ILE A 4 6.70 -19.77 -1.14
CA ILE A 4 8.08 -19.66 -1.64
C ILE A 4 8.74 -21.04 -1.77
N ASN A 5 8.61 -21.90 -0.77
CA ASN A 5 9.21 -23.25 -0.77
C ASN A 5 8.63 -24.14 -1.87
N LEU A 6 7.34 -23.97 -2.18
CA LEU A 6 6.72 -24.67 -3.31
C LEU A 6 7.23 -24.15 -4.66
N ILE A 7 7.44 -22.84 -4.79
CA ILE A 7 7.98 -22.21 -6.00
C ILE A 7 9.43 -22.64 -6.22
N ASN A 8 10.28 -22.59 -5.19
CA ASN A 8 11.67 -23.02 -5.25
C ASN A 8 11.78 -24.49 -5.67
N LYS A 9 11.00 -25.38 -5.03
CA LYS A 9 10.94 -26.80 -5.39
C LYS A 9 10.47 -27.06 -6.82
N ASN A 10 9.61 -26.21 -7.38
CA ASN A 10 9.19 -26.34 -8.78
C ASN A 10 10.26 -25.78 -9.74
N MET A 11 10.95 -24.71 -9.34
CA MET A 11 12.02 -24.13 -10.13
C MET A 11 13.25 -25.02 -10.19
N GLU A 12 13.63 -25.68 -9.09
CA GLU A 12 14.67 -26.71 -9.07
C GLU A 12 14.37 -27.84 -10.05
N LYS A 13 13.10 -28.29 -10.14
CA LYS A 13 12.69 -29.31 -11.11
C LYS A 13 12.74 -28.83 -12.56
N ILE A 14 12.52 -27.53 -12.80
CA ILE A 14 12.55 -26.94 -14.14
C ILE A 14 13.98 -26.69 -14.59
N ILE A 15 14.83 -26.20 -13.69
CA ILE A 15 16.25 -25.91 -13.94
C ILE A 15 17.03 -27.23 -14.07
N GLY A 16 16.67 -28.26 -13.32
CA GLY A 16 17.34 -29.56 -13.36
C GLY A 16 18.76 -29.49 -12.79
N ASP A 17 19.72 -30.12 -13.45
CA ASP A 17 21.11 -30.24 -12.97
C ASP A 17 22.03 -29.07 -13.38
N ASP A 18 21.47 -27.96 -13.88
CA ASP A 18 22.24 -26.79 -14.28
C ASP A 18 22.68 -25.97 -13.05
N ALA A 19 23.91 -26.22 -12.60
CA ALA A 19 24.48 -25.65 -11.39
C ALA A 19 24.57 -24.11 -11.43
N GLU A 20 24.88 -23.51 -12.59
CA GLU A 20 24.98 -22.04 -12.72
C GLU A 20 23.60 -21.39 -12.57
N LEU A 21 22.56 -22.01 -13.15
CA LEU A 21 21.19 -21.52 -13.04
C LEU A 21 20.60 -21.72 -11.65
N LEU A 22 20.92 -22.82 -10.97
CA LEU A 22 20.52 -23.05 -9.58
C LEU A 22 21.17 -22.04 -8.63
N GLN A 23 22.48 -21.79 -8.77
CA GLN A 23 23.17 -20.78 -7.96
C GLN A 23 22.59 -19.39 -8.18
N ARG A 24 22.30 -19.03 -9.43
CA ARG A 24 21.69 -17.74 -9.74
C ARG A 24 20.25 -17.64 -9.21
N TRP A 25 19.46 -18.71 -9.31
CA TRP A 25 18.10 -18.77 -8.77
C TRP A 25 18.07 -18.63 -7.25
N ASN A 26 19.00 -19.27 -6.56
CA ASN A 26 19.14 -19.21 -5.11
C ASN A 26 19.94 -17.98 -4.63
N SER A 27 20.33 -17.07 -5.53
CA SER A 27 21.04 -15.85 -5.11
C SER A 27 20.15 -14.96 -4.26
N LYS A 28 20.77 -14.26 -3.29
CA LYS A 28 20.09 -13.34 -2.38
C LYS A 28 19.26 -12.30 -3.16
N GLU A 29 19.72 -11.82 -4.32
CA GLU A 29 18.94 -10.86 -5.11
C GLU A 29 17.66 -11.45 -5.72
N ILE A 30 17.71 -12.69 -6.25
CA ILE A 30 16.55 -13.32 -6.88
C ILE A 30 15.53 -13.76 -5.83
N GLN A 31 15.99 -14.37 -4.74
CA GLN A 31 15.10 -14.80 -3.65
C GLN A 31 14.44 -13.58 -2.98
N LYS A 32 15.16 -12.47 -2.77
CA LYS A 32 14.58 -11.21 -2.27
C LYS A 32 13.57 -10.59 -3.24
N ALA A 33 13.84 -10.64 -4.54
CA ALA A 33 12.89 -10.19 -5.55
C ALA A 33 11.64 -11.07 -5.60
N LEU A 34 11.79 -12.38 -5.42
CA LEU A 34 10.69 -13.36 -5.36
C LEU A 34 9.83 -13.18 -4.10
N LYS A 35 10.45 -13.15 -2.91
CA LYS A 35 9.79 -12.84 -1.61
C LYS A 35 8.95 -11.56 -1.76
N LYS A 36 9.55 -10.50 -2.30
CA LYS A 36 8.86 -9.22 -2.54
C LYS A 36 7.74 -9.30 -3.58
N ALA A 37 7.90 -10.06 -4.66
CA ALA A 37 6.86 -10.21 -5.68
C ALA A 37 5.65 -10.96 -5.13
N ILE A 38 5.87 -11.97 -4.28
CA ILE A 38 4.82 -12.73 -3.61
C ILE A 38 4.12 -11.88 -2.55
N LYS A 39 4.88 -11.18 -1.68
CA LYS A 39 4.33 -10.24 -0.68
C LYS A 39 3.51 -9.10 -1.32
N ASN A 40 3.79 -8.73 -2.56
CA ASN A 40 3.01 -7.75 -3.33
C ASN A 40 1.93 -8.37 -4.23
N SER A 41 1.89 -9.69 -4.38
CA SER A 41 0.86 -10.37 -5.16
C SER A 41 -0.45 -10.36 -4.37
N GLY A 42 -1.53 -9.88 -4.97
CA GLY A 42 -2.82 -9.70 -4.30
C GLY A 42 -3.02 -8.33 -3.65
N LYS A 43 -1.95 -7.61 -3.26
CA LYS A 43 -2.08 -6.25 -2.72
C LYS A 43 -2.54 -5.27 -3.82
N PRO A 44 -3.53 -4.40 -3.55
CA PRO A 44 -4.02 -3.45 -4.56
C PRO A 44 -2.87 -2.53 -4.99
N VAL A 45 -2.77 -2.26 -6.30
CA VAL A 45 -1.75 -1.35 -6.84
C VAL A 45 -1.88 0.00 -6.14
N LYS A 46 -0.91 0.35 -5.30
CA LYS A 46 -0.94 1.57 -4.50
C LYS A 46 -0.97 2.78 -5.44
N LYS A 47 -2.04 3.58 -5.34
CA LYS A 47 -2.23 4.78 -6.16
C LYS A 47 -1.04 5.73 -5.94
N PRO A 48 -0.42 6.26 -7.02
CA PRO A 48 0.71 7.15 -6.87
C PRO A 48 0.31 8.39 -6.06
N ARG A 49 1.22 8.88 -5.20
CA ARG A 49 1.03 10.03 -4.31
C ARG A 49 2.08 11.08 -4.63
N ALA A 50 1.68 12.35 -4.57
CA ALA A 50 2.60 13.46 -4.78
C ALA A 50 3.49 13.63 -3.54
N LEU A 51 4.77 13.86 -3.76
CA LEU A 51 5.74 14.13 -2.72
C LEU A 51 5.48 15.49 -2.09
N SER A 52 5.68 15.56 -0.77
CA SER A 52 5.57 16.81 -0.02
C SER A 52 6.79 17.71 -0.25
N ALA A 53 6.66 19.00 0.08
CA ALA A 53 7.79 19.93 0.06
C ALA A 53 8.96 19.46 0.96
N TYR A 54 8.64 18.83 2.08
CA TYR A 54 9.65 18.23 2.96
C TYR A 54 10.37 17.06 2.29
N ASN A 55 9.67 16.19 1.56
CA ASN A 55 10.30 15.07 0.85
C ASN A 55 11.27 15.56 -0.24
N PHE A 56 10.91 16.61 -0.97
CA PHE A 56 11.83 17.24 -1.94
C PHE A 56 13.02 17.91 -1.25
N PHE A 57 12.81 18.56 -0.12
CA PHE A 57 13.89 19.11 0.70
C PHE A 57 14.85 18.01 1.20
N CYS A 58 14.33 16.92 1.74
CA CYS A 58 15.13 15.77 2.15
C CYS A 58 15.90 15.15 0.98
N LYS A 59 15.29 15.02 -0.20
CA LYS A 59 16.02 14.52 -1.40
C LYS A 59 17.23 15.38 -1.76
N GLN A 60 17.17 16.70 -1.53
CA GLN A 60 18.27 17.61 -1.82
C GLN A 60 19.33 17.64 -0.71
N GLU A 61 18.91 17.64 0.55
CA GLU A 61 19.81 17.86 1.70
C GLU A 61 20.35 16.56 2.32
N ASN A 62 19.65 15.43 2.18
CA ASN A 62 20.08 14.15 2.75
C ASN A 62 21.44 13.66 2.24
N PRO A 63 21.76 13.70 0.93
CA PRO A 63 23.09 13.32 0.45
C PRO A 63 24.19 14.20 1.06
N ARG A 64 23.94 15.51 1.19
CA ARG A 64 24.90 16.45 1.79
C ARG A 64 25.15 16.15 3.26
N LEU A 65 24.11 15.77 4.01
CA LEU A 65 24.22 15.43 5.42
C LEU A 65 24.87 14.06 5.64
N LYS A 66 24.59 13.07 4.79
CA LYS A 66 25.28 11.77 4.81
C LYS A 66 26.77 11.90 4.51
N GLU A 67 27.15 12.77 3.57
CA GLU A 67 28.55 13.02 3.25
C GLU A 67 29.27 13.82 4.34
N ALA A 68 28.58 14.77 4.97
CA ALA A 68 29.15 15.57 6.05
C ALA A 68 29.25 14.82 7.39
N HIS A 69 28.45 13.77 7.57
CA HIS A 69 28.36 12.96 8.78
C HIS A 69 28.27 11.47 8.45
N PRO A 70 29.33 10.87 7.87
CA PRO A 70 29.34 9.46 7.51
C PRO A 70 29.25 8.54 8.74
N GLU A 71 29.68 9.01 9.91
CA GLU A 71 29.62 8.28 11.18
C GLU A 71 28.24 8.24 11.84
N LEU A 72 27.29 9.07 11.39
CA LEU A 72 25.97 9.15 12.01
C LEU A 72 25.00 8.13 11.42
N LYS A 73 24.29 7.42 12.32
CA LYS A 73 23.18 6.54 11.94
C LYS A 73 22.11 7.33 11.18
N SER A 74 21.48 6.70 10.18
CA SER A 74 20.47 7.31 9.30
C SER A 74 19.32 7.97 10.08
N THR A 75 18.93 7.41 11.22
CA THR A 75 17.90 7.96 12.12
C THR A 75 18.27 9.36 12.63
N GLU A 76 19.53 9.58 13.01
CA GLU A 76 20.01 10.86 13.52
C GLU A 76 20.12 11.90 12.40
N ILE A 77 20.51 11.47 11.19
CA ILE A 77 20.50 12.32 9.98
C ILE A 77 19.08 12.79 9.66
N MET A 78 18.09 11.91 9.79
CA MET A 78 16.68 12.26 9.56
C MET A 78 16.15 13.24 10.61
N ARG A 79 16.59 13.13 11.87
CA ARG A 79 16.31 14.11 12.93
C ARG A 79 16.87 15.50 12.60
N LEU A 80 18.13 15.56 12.16
CA LEU A 80 18.81 16.79 11.72
C LEU A 80 18.13 17.44 10.50
N LEU A 81 17.65 16.62 9.55
CA LEU A 81 16.86 17.08 8.41
C LEU A 81 15.55 17.75 8.84
N GLY A 82 14.84 17.17 9.81
CA GLY A 82 13.60 17.72 10.35
C GLY A 82 13.80 19.08 11.02
N GLU A 83 14.88 19.24 11.79
CA GLU A 83 15.24 20.53 12.38
C GLU A 83 15.65 21.57 11.33
N SER A 84 16.44 21.15 10.35
CA SER A 84 16.90 21.99 9.24
C SER A 84 15.73 22.48 8.40
N TRP A 85 14.73 21.63 8.14
CA TRP A 85 13.50 22.01 7.46
C TRP A 85 12.70 23.07 8.23
N LYS A 86 12.54 22.92 9.56
CA LYS A 86 11.85 23.91 10.39
C LYS A 86 12.54 25.28 10.34
N LYS A 87 13.87 25.30 10.36
CA LYS A 87 14.67 26.54 10.22
C LYS A 87 14.53 27.13 8.82
N PHE A 88 14.69 26.30 7.78
CA PHE A 88 14.58 26.67 6.37
C PHE A 88 13.22 27.29 6.03
N LYS A 89 12.13 26.64 6.43
CA LYS A 89 10.75 27.11 6.16
C LYS A 89 10.44 28.45 6.83
N ASN A 90 10.99 28.68 8.03
CA ASN A 90 10.76 29.91 8.79
C ASN A 90 11.82 31.00 8.51
N SER A 91 12.79 30.72 7.65
CA SER A 91 13.88 31.64 7.34
C SER A 91 13.35 32.90 6.66
N THR A 92 13.85 34.05 7.09
CA THR A 92 13.53 35.34 6.49
C THR A 92 14.46 35.70 5.33
N ASP A 93 15.53 34.91 5.13
CA ASP A 93 16.51 35.07 4.07
C ASP A 93 15.85 34.98 2.68
N LYS A 94 16.31 35.83 1.77
CA LYS A 94 15.85 35.86 0.39
C LYS A 94 16.26 34.59 -0.36
N ASN A 95 17.42 34.01 -0.06
CA ASN A 95 17.90 32.78 -0.70
C ASN A 95 17.05 31.58 -0.30
N ASP A 96 16.77 31.41 0.99
CA ASP A 96 15.92 30.30 1.47
C ASP A 96 14.48 30.43 0.96
N LYS A 97 13.94 31.65 0.90
CA LYS A 97 12.63 31.90 0.30
C LYS A 97 12.57 31.57 -1.20
N ASN A 98 13.66 31.81 -1.93
CA ASN A 98 13.73 31.44 -3.35
C ASN A 98 13.81 29.93 -3.51
N ARG A 99 14.65 29.25 -2.72
CA ARG A 99 14.72 27.77 -2.70
C ARG A 99 13.38 27.14 -2.30
N LEU A 100 12.66 27.73 -1.35
CA LEU A 100 11.34 27.24 -0.96
C LEU A 100 10.34 27.34 -2.12
N LYS A 101 10.37 28.44 -2.89
CA LYS A 101 9.53 28.58 -4.09
C LYS A 101 9.89 27.57 -5.19
N GLU A 102 11.17 27.26 -5.36
CA GLU A 102 11.61 26.22 -6.29
C GLU A 102 11.08 24.85 -5.86
N ILE A 103 11.17 24.52 -4.57
CA ILE A 103 10.61 23.28 -4.01
C ILE A 103 9.08 23.26 -4.18
N GLU A 104 8.38 24.37 -3.95
CA GLU A 104 6.93 24.47 -4.17
C GLU A 104 6.56 24.25 -5.65
N ALA A 105 7.39 24.74 -6.59
CA ALA A 105 7.20 24.49 -8.02
C ALA A 105 7.42 23.01 -8.37
N LEU A 106 8.41 22.34 -7.77
CA LEU A 106 8.62 20.90 -7.94
C LEU A 106 7.45 20.08 -7.40
N VAL A 107 6.90 20.47 -6.24
CA VAL A 107 5.68 19.85 -5.69
C VAL A 107 4.48 20.05 -6.61
N ALA A 108 4.34 21.23 -7.23
CA ALA A 108 3.27 21.48 -8.19
C ALA A 108 3.40 20.59 -9.44
N ALA A 109 4.61 20.47 -9.99
CA ALA A 109 4.87 19.58 -11.13
C ALA A 109 4.64 18.10 -10.78
N ASP A 110 5.04 17.66 -9.58
CA ASP A 110 4.84 16.27 -9.14
C ASP A 110 3.36 15.94 -8.90
N LYS A 111 2.55 16.93 -8.48
CA LYS A 111 1.09 16.78 -8.43
C LYS A 111 0.49 16.56 -9.81
N GLU A 112 0.97 17.26 -10.84
CA GLU A 112 0.53 17.05 -12.22
C GLU A 112 0.90 15.65 -12.72
N ARG A 113 2.14 15.20 -12.49
CA ARG A 113 2.57 13.82 -12.78
C ARG A 113 1.63 12.79 -12.17
N VAL A 114 1.28 12.94 -10.89
CA VAL A 114 0.40 12.00 -10.17
C VAL A 114 -1.03 12.02 -10.71
N VAL A 115 -1.52 13.17 -11.18
CA VAL A 115 -2.82 13.26 -11.85
C VAL A 115 -2.79 12.49 -13.17
N ASP A 116 -1.73 12.67 -13.96
CA ASP A 116 -1.57 11.99 -15.25
C ASP A 116 -1.39 10.47 -15.08
N GLU A 117 -0.56 10.03 -14.12
CA GLU A 117 -0.37 8.60 -13.81
C GLU A 117 -1.65 7.95 -13.29
N ARG A 118 -2.41 8.64 -12.44
CA ARG A 118 -3.73 8.15 -12.01
C ARG A 118 -4.71 8.07 -13.16
N ALA A 119 -4.69 9.05 -14.07
CA ALA A 119 -5.56 9.02 -15.25
C ALA A 119 -5.24 7.82 -16.16
N GLN A 120 -3.95 7.48 -16.31
CA GLN A 120 -3.51 6.31 -17.06
C GLN A 120 -3.93 5.00 -16.38
N MET A 121 -3.70 4.84 -15.07
CA MET A 121 -4.13 3.66 -14.30
C MET A 121 -5.65 3.43 -14.37
N THR A 122 -6.46 4.50 -14.28
CA THR A 122 -7.93 4.38 -14.36
C THR A 122 -8.46 3.95 -15.74
N SER A 123 -7.62 3.97 -16.78
CA SER A 123 -8.01 3.49 -18.11
C SER A 123 -7.78 1.99 -18.31
N GLU A 124 -6.98 1.36 -17.44
CA GLU A 124 -6.65 -0.06 -17.45
C GLU A 124 -7.42 -0.86 -16.38
N GLU A 125 -7.95 -0.20 -15.33
CA GLU A 125 -8.95 -0.79 -14.43
C GLU A 125 -10.30 -0.95 -15.15
N SER A 126 -10.71 -2.19 -15.41
CA SER A 126 -12.13 -2.50 -15.60
C SER A 126 -12.90 -2.10 -14.34
N ASP A 127 -14.18 -1.72 -14.50
CA ASP A 127 -15.12 -1.33 -13.42
C ASP A 127 -15.37 -2.43 -12.35
N THR A 128 -14.57 -3.50 -12.37
CA THR A 128 -14.64 -4.69 -11.52
C THR A 128 -14.04 -4.49 -10.13
N ASP A 129 -13.14 -3.51 -9.93
CA ASP A 129 -12.34 -3.38 -8.70
C ASP A 129 -12.76 -2.24 -7.77
N LYS A 130 -13.92 -1.61 -8.02
CA LYS A 130 -14.47 -0.64 -7.06
C LYS A 130 -15.11 -1.38 -5.89
N LYS A 131 -14.52 -1.26 -4.69
CA LYS A 131 -15.12 -1.75 -3.44
C LYS A 131 -16.63 -1.39 -3.40
N PRO A 132 -17.50 -2.36 -3.06
CA PRO A 132 -18.94 -2.15 -3.01
C PRO A 132 -19.26 -0.97 -2.10
N ARG A 133 -20.08 -0.02 -2.59
CA ARG A 133 -20.44 1.17 -1.80
C ARG A 133 -21.77 0.96 -1.09
N LYS A 134 -21.87 1.47 0.13
CA LYS A 134 -23.13 1.58 0.87
C LYS A 134 -24.21 2.22 -0.01
N GLN A 135 -25.26 1.46 -0.27
CA GLN A 135 -26.37 1.85 -1.13
C GLN A 135 -27.34 2.76 -0.39
N ARG A 136 -28.14 3.51 -1.14
CA ARG A 136 -29.23 4.34 -0.60
C ARG A 136 -30.57 3.73 -0.97
N ALA A 137 -31.45 3.62 0.01
CA ALA A 137 -32.83 3.17 -0.20
C ALA A 137 -33.54 4.03 -1.24
N THR A 138 -34.28 3.39 -2.13
CA THR A 138 -35.15 4.06 -3.09
C THR A 138 -36.35 4.67 -2.38
N THR A 139 -36.70 5.89 -2.77
CA THR A 139 -37.87 6.57 -2.21
C THR A 139 -39.13 6.18 -2.98
N ALA A 140 -40.31 6.40 -2.38
CA ALA A 140 -41.59 6.14 -3.05
C ALA A 140 -41.70 6.86 -4.42
N TYR A 141 -41.14 8.07 -4.52
CA TYR A 141 -41.04 8.80 -5.78
C TYR A 141 -40.11 8.12 -6.80
N MET A 142 -38.98 7.55 -6.37
CA MET A 142 -38.07 6.82 -7.25
C MET A 142 -38.70 5.52 -7.75
N CYS A 143 -39.44 4.79 -6.90
CA CYS A 143 -40.23 3.62 -7.30
C CYS A 143 -41.29 4.00 -8.35
N PHE A 144 -42.03 5.08 -8.11
CA PHE A 144 -42.97 5.64 -9.08
C PHE A 144 -42.28 6.02 -10.39
N CYS A 145 -41.14 6.71 -10.32
CA CYS A 145 -40.39 7.09 -11.50
C CYS A 145 -39.91 5.87 -12.30
N LYS A 146 -39.46 4.80 -11.63
CA LYS A 146 -39.04 3.55 -12.30
C LYS A 146 -40.18 2.90 -13.08
N ASP A 147 -41.38 2.88 -12.51
CA ASP A 147 -42.58 2.30 -13.14
C ASP A 147 -43.15 3.18 -14.27
N GLU A 148 -43.16 4.49 -14.11
CA GLU A 148 -43.78 5.41 -15.08
C GLU A 148 -42.83 5.92 -16.17
N ARG A 149 -41.52 5.88 -15.97
CA ARG A 149 -40.54 6.41 -16.94
C ARG A 149 -40.54 5.63 -18.26
N SER A 150 -40.80 4.33 -18.23
CA SER A 150 -40.90 3.50 -19.44
C SER A 150 -42.16 3.79 -20.26
N LYS A 151 -43.20 4.38 -19.63
CA LYS A 151 -44.49 4.73 -20.23
C LYS A 151 -44.47 6.14 -20.85
N LEU A 152 -43.40 6.91 -20.64
CA LEU A 152 -43.23 8.23 -21.23
C LEU A 152 -42.53 8.14 -22.58
N GLU A 153 -43.10 8.83 -23.56
CA GLU A 153 -42.49 8.99 -24.89
C GLU A 153 -41.29 9.97 -24.85
N VAL A 154 -41.37 10.96 -23.97
CA VAL A 154 -40.31 11.96 -23.77
C VAL A 154 -39.21 11.38 -22.89
N LYS A 155 -37.94 11.63 -23.24
CA LYS A 155 -36.75 11.12 -22.54
C LYS A 155 -35.96 12.25 -21.85
N GLY A 156 -35.03 11.87 -20.98
CA GLY A 156 -34.07 12.80 -20.38
C GLY A 156 -34.71 13.75 -19.36
N LYS A 157 -34.30 15.02 -19.39
CA LYS A 157 -34.69 16.03 -18.37
C LYS A 157 -36.19 16.34 -18.40
N ASP A 158 -36.81 16.32 -19.57
CA ASP A 158 -38.22 16.65 -19.71
C ASP A 158 -39.12 15.53 -19.19
N ALA A 159 -38.68 14.26 -19.34
CA ALA A 159 -39.32 13.12 -18.69
C ALA A 159 -39.34 13.28 -17.15
N MET A 160 -38.22 13.70 -16.56
CA MET A 160 -38.11 13.87 -15.11
C MET A 160 -39.00 14.99 -14.57
N LYS A 161 -39.13 16.10 -15.31
CA LYS A 161 -40.04 17.20 -14.97
C LYS A 161 -41.50 16.76 -15.02
N GLU A 162 -41.88 16.01 -16.06
CA GLU A 162 -43.22 15.46 -16.23
C GLU A 162 -43.58 14.48 -15.10
N LEU A 163 -42.67 13.55 -14.77
CA LEU A 163 -42.85 12.62 -13.64
C LEU A 163 -42.98 13.35 -12.32
N GLY A 164 -42.19 14.40 -12.10
CA GLY A 164 -42.29 15.24 -10.91
C GLY A 164 -43.67 15.91 -10.78
N ARG A 165 -44.25 16.40 -11.89
CA ARG A 165 -45.60 16.95 -11.89
C ARG A 165 -46.65 15.88 -11.57
N ARG A 166 -46.61 14.75 -12.28
CA ARG A 166 -47.54 13.63 -12.09
C ARG A 166 -47.50 13.06 -10.67
N TRP A 167 -46.31 12.96 -10.08
CA TRP A 167 -46.18 12.50 -8.69
C TRP A 167 -46.84 13.46 -7.71
N ARG A 168 -46.67 14.79 -7.87
CA ARG A 168 -47.34 15.76 -7.01
C ARG A 168 -48.85 15.62 -7.09
N GLU A 169 -49.40 15.62 -8.31
CA GLU A 169 -50.84 15.44 -8.55
C GLU A 169 -51.36 14.14 -7.91
N LEU A 170 -50.64 13.03 -8.10
CA LEU A 170 -50.99 11.73 -7.52
C LEU A 170 -50.92 11.74 -5.99
N SER A 171 -49.87 12.33 -5.41
CA SER A 171 -49.65 12.38 -3.95
C SER A 171 -50.65 13.25 -3.20
N THR A 172 -51.22 14.25 -3.88
CA THR A 172 -52.25 15.15 -3.33
C THR A 172 -53.68 14.75 -3.72
N SER A 173 -53.85 13.68 -4.51
CA SER A 173 -55.16 13.26 -4.99
C SER A 173 -56.01 12.70 -3.82
N GLU A 174 -57.24 13.18 -3.71
CA GLU A 174 -58.22 12.66 -2.75
C GLU A 174 -58.87 11.34 -3.21
N ASN A 175 -58.59 10.91 -4.44
CA ASN A 175 -59.14 9.68 -5.02
C ASN A 175 -58.61 8.43 -4.30
N SER A 176 -59.52 7.55 -3.88
CA SER A 176 -59.19 6.30 -3.20
C SER A 176 -58.22 5.40 -3.99
N LYS A 177 -58.32 5.37 -5.33
CA LYS A 177 -57.39 4.58 -6.18
C LYS A 177 -55.97 5.17 -6.18
N ASP A 178 -55.87 6.49 -6.25
CA ASP A 178 -54.58 7.19 -6.26
C ASP A 178 -53.90 7.09 -4.89
N LYS A 179 -54.66 7.24 -3.80
CA LYS A 179 -54.17 6.99 -2.43
C LYS A 179 -53.62 5.58 -2.28
N LYS A 180 -54.35 4.57 -2.76
CA LYS A 180 -53.90 3.17 -2.73
C LYS A 180 -52.62 2.98 -3.55
N ARG A 181 -52.49 3.67 -4.68
CA ARG A 181 -51.31 3.62 -5.53
C ARG A 181 -50.09 4.26 -4.87
N VAL A 182 -50.24 5.43 -4.25
CA VAL A 182 -49.19 6.11 -3.48
C VAL A 182 -48.76 5.24 -2.30
N GLU A 183 -49.71 4.63 -1.61
CA GLU A 183 -49.41 3.74 -0.48
C GLU A 183 -48.63 2.51 -0.95
N GLY A 184 -48.96 1.92 -2.11
CA GLY A 184 -48.18 0.84 -2.71
C GLY A 184 -46.72 1.21 -2.95
N TYR A 185 -46.45 2.42 -3.49
CA TYR A 185 -45.07 2.88 -3.68
C TYR A 185 -44.36 3.20 -2.36
N LYS A 186 -45.07 3.61 -1.31
CA LYS A 186 -44.48 3.78 0.03
C LYS A 186 -44.11 2.44 0.66
N THR A 187 -44.94 1.41 0.50
CA THR A 187 -44.63 0.06 0.96
C THR A 187 -43.38 -0.48 0.25
N MET A 188 -43.30 -0.36 -1.08
CA MET A 188 -42.11 -0.76 -1.84
C MET A 188 -40.84 -0.01 -1.38
N ALA A 189 -40.95 1.28 -1.09
CA ALA A 189 -39.82 2.06 -0.57
C ALA A 189 -39.43 1.67 0.86
N ALA A 190 -40.37 1.21 1.68
CA ALA A 190 -40.08 0.71 3.02
C ALA A 190 -39.38 -0.66 2.96
N GLU A 191 -39.86 -1.58 2.14
CA GLU A 191 -39.22 -2.88 1.88
C GLU A 191 -37.80 -2.70 1.31
N ASP A 192 -37.62 -1.79 0.35
CA ASP A 192 -36.31 -1.50 -0.21
C ASP A 192 -35.36 -0.85 0.81
N LYS A 193 -35.90 -0.04 1.74
CA LYS A 193 -35.12 0.50 2.85
C LYS A 193 -34.61 -0.59 3.77
N GLU A 194 -35.45 -1.57 4.11
CA GLU A 194 -35.04 -2.71 4.92
C GLU A 194 -33.96 -3.54 4.20
N ARG A 195 -34.16 -3.83 2.90
CA ARG A 195 -33.17 -4.52 2.06
C ARG A 195 -31.82 -3.80 2.05
N VAL A 196 -31.82 -2.49 1.77
CA VAL A 196 -30.58 -1.70 1.71
C VAL A 196 -29.90 -1.58 3.07
N VAL A 197 -30.65 -1.50 4.16
CA VAL A 197 -30.06 -1.52 5.52
C VAL A 197 -29.39 -2.88 5.78
N ALA A 198 -30.04 -4.00 5.43
CA ALA A 198 -29.45 -5.32 5.59
C ALA A 198 -28.21 -5.52 4.69
N GLU A 199 -28.27 -5.09 3.44
CA GLU A 199 -27.13 -5.15 2.50
C GLU A 199 -25.97 -4.28 3.00
N ASN A 200 -26.23 -3.06 3.44
CA ASN A 200 -25.18 -2.19 3.97
C ASN A 200 -24.59 -2.70 5.28
N LYS A 201 -25.39 -3.35 6.14
CA LYS A 201 -24.89 -4.01 7.35
C LYS A 201 -23.97 -5.17 7.01
N LYS A 202 -24.34 -5.99 6.02
CA LYS A 202 -23.49 -7.08 5.54
C LYS A 202 -22.18 -6.56 4.96
N LEU A 203 -22.22 -5.43 4.24
CA LEU A 203 -21.00 -4.77 3.76
C LEU A 203 -20.14 -4.21 4.90
N GLU A 204 -20.75 -3.72 5.99
CA GLU A 204 -20.00 -3.29 7.19
C GLU A 204 -19.32 -4.49 7.87
N GLU A 205 -20.03 -5.62 8.01
CA GLU A 205 -19.47 -6.85 8.56
C GLU A 205 -18.32 -7.40 7.68
N GLU A 206 -18.49 -7.40 6.35
CA GLU A 206 -17.41 -7.80 5.42
C GLU A 206 -16.21 -6.84 5.46
N GLU A 207 -16.44 -5.52 5.64
CA GLU A 207 -15.35 -4.53 5.81
C GLU A 207 -14.61 -4.73 7.13
N GLU A 208 -15.31 -5.07 8.22
CA GLU A 208 -14.71 -5.38 9.54
C GLU A 208 -13.91 -6.69 9.50
N GLU A 209 -14.43 -7.75 8.87
CA GLU A 209 -13.71 -9.03 8.68
C GLU A 209 -12.43 -8.84 7.83
N GLU A 210 -12.48 -8.04 6.75
CA GLU A 210 -11.28 -7.71 5.96
C GLU A 210 -10.22 -6.94 6.78
N GLU A 211 -10.64 -6.03 7.67
CA GLU A 211 -9.72 -5.28 8.54
C GLU A 211 -9.08 -6.19 9.61
N GLU A 212 -9.85 -7.12 10.21
CA GLU A 212 -9.32 -8.10 11.16
C GLU A 212 -8.31 -9.06 10.50
N GLU A 213 -8.60 -9.57 9.29
CA GLU A 213 -7.67 -10.41 8.54
C GLU A 213 -6.37 -9.67 8.16
N GLU A 214 -6.46 -8.38 7.79
CA GLU A 214 -5.27 -7.56 7.50
C GLU A 214 -4.42 -7.31 8.76
N GLU A 215 -5.03 -7.11 9.94
CA GLU A 215 -4.31 -6.97 11.22
C GLU A 215 -3.63 -8.28 11.64
N GLU A 216 -4.29 -9.43 11.50
CA GLU A 216 -3.68 -10.74 11.78
C GLU A 216 -2.50 -11.04 10.84
N GLU A 217 -2.61 -10.72 9.54
CA GLU A 217 -1.48 -10.87 8.60
C GLU A 217 -0.30 -9.92 8.93
N GLU A 218 -0.55 -8.70 9.42
CA GLU A 218 0.52 -7.77 9.82
C GLU A 218 1.23 -8.26 11.09
N GLU A 219 0.52 -8.82 12.09
CA GLU A 219 1.17 -9.41 13.26
C GLU A 219 1.96 -10.68 12.92
N GLU A 220 1.45 -11.56 12.04
CA GLU A 220 2.23 -12.73 11.56
C GLU A 220 3.50 -12.31 10.79
N ASP A 221 3.42 -11.26 9.95
CA ASP A 221 4.58 -10.69 9.24
C ASP A 221 5.62 -10.11 10.22
N GLU A 222 5.20 -9.48 11.34
CA GLU A 222 6.09 -8.94 12.36
C GLU A 222 6.77 -10.06 13.18
N GLU A 223 6.03 -11.11 13.55
CA GLU A 223 6.60 -12.28 14.24
C GLU A 223 7.64 -13.02 13.36
N GLU A 224 7.37 -13.20 12.06
CA GLU A 224 8.35 -13.80 11.13
C GLU A 224 9.59 -12.93 10.93
N GLU A 225 9.47 -11.59 10.98
CA GLU A 225 10.63 -10.68 10.88
C GLU A 225 11.48 -10.70 12.16
N GLU A 226 10.88 -10.83 13.35
CA GLU A 226 11.62 -11.01 14.61
C GLU A 226 12.36 -12.37 14.64
N GLU A 227 11.73 -13.46 14.17
CA GLU A 227 12.39 -14.78 14.09
C GLU A 227 13.57 -14.80 13.09
N GLU A 228 13.47 -14.14 11.92
CA GLU A 228 14.63 -14.04 10.99
C GLU A 228 15.75 -13.13 11.54
N GLU A 229 15.44 -12.09 12.35
CA GLU A 229 16.48 -11.26 13.00
C GLU A 229 17.24 -12.04 14.10
N ASP A 230 16.53 -12.84 14.92
CA ASP A 230 17.16 -13.69 15.94
C ASP A 230 18.06 -14.78 15.29
N GLU A 231 17.63 -15.40 14.17
CA GLU A 231 18.45 -16.36 13.43
C GLU A 231 19.71 -15.71 12.80
N GLU A 232 19.61 -14.47 12.29
CA GLU A 232 20.77 -13.73 11.75
C GLU A 232 21.78 -13.35 12.87
N GLU A 233 21.31 -13.00 14.08
CA GLU A 233 22.19 -12.74 15.23
C GLU A 233 22.91 -14.02 15.70
N GLU A 234 22.25 -15.19 15.71
CA GLU A 234 22.89 -16.46 16.07
C GLU A 234 23.96 -16.88 15.02
N GLU A 235 23.72 -16.68 13.72
CA GLU A 235 24.73 -16.96 12.67
C GLU A 235 25.93 -16.00 12.75
N GLU A 236 25.73 -14.71 13.08
CA GLU A 236 26.83 -13.75 13.25
C GLU A 236 27.71 -14.10 14.47
N GLU A 237 27.12 -14.58 15.58
CA GLU A 237 27.92 -15.03 16.73
C GLU A 237 28.69 -16.33 16.43
N GLU A 238 28.13 -17.27 15.66
CA GLU A 238 28.86 -18.48 15.23
C GLU A 238 30.04 -18.14 14.30
N ASP A 239 29.87 -17.21 13.36
CA ASP A 239 30.94 -16.75 12.46
C ASP A 239 32.07 -16.03 13.23
N GLU A 240 31.73 -15.21 14.25
CA GLU A 240 32.72 -14.55 15.12
C GLU A 240 33.51 -15.56 15.96
N GLU A 241 32.86 -16.62 16.48
CA GLU A 241 33.54 -17.71 17.20
C GLU A 241 34.49 -18.51 16.27
N GLU A 242 34.10 -18.78 15.03
CA GLU A 242 34.99 -19.46 14.05
C GLU A 242 36.20 -18.59 13.66
N GLU A 243 36.03 -17.27 13.49
CA GLU A 243 37.17 -16.36 13.22
C GLU A 243 38.14 -16.27 14.40
N GLU A 244 37.65 -16.25 15.65
CA GLU A 244 38.51 -16.27 16.84
C GLU A 244 39.28 -17.60 16.98
N GLU A 245 38.66 -18.75 16.66
CA GLU A 245 39.36 -20.04 16.65
C GLU A 245 40.45 -20.12 15.57
N GLU A 246 40.20 -19.57 14.37
CA GLU A 246 41.23 -19.51 13.30
C GLU A 246 42.40 -18.58 13.67
N GLU A 247 42.15 -17.43 14.31
CA GLU A 247 43.22 -16.54 14.79
C GLU A 247 44.07 -17.19 15.90
N GLU A 248 43.44 -17.93 16.83
CA GLU A 248 44.17 -18.68 17.87
C GLU A 248 45.03 -19.81 17.27
N GLU A 249 44.55 -20.53 16.25
CA GLU A 249 45.35 -21.54 15.54
C GLU A 249 46.53 -20.93 14.78
N GLU A 250 46.36 -19.77 14.12
CA GLU A 250 47.46 -19.08 13.45
C GLU A 250 48.53 -18.56 14.44
N GLU A 251 48.11 -18.04 15.61
CA GLU A 251 49.05 -17.63 16.66
C GLU A 251 49.84 -18.82 17.25
N GLU A 252 49.20 -19.98 17.44
CA GLU A 252 49.89 -21.19 17.89
C GLU A 252 50.90 -21.72 16.84
N GLU A 253 50.56 -21.66 15.54
CA GLU A 253 51.50 -22.02 14.46
C GLU A 253 52.69 -21.06 14.37
N GLU A 254 52.49 -19.75 14.55
CA GLU A 254 53.59 -18.77 14.58
C GLU A 254 54.50 -18.97 15.80
N GLU A 255 53.96 -19.27 16.98
CA GLU A 255 54.76 -19.58 18.17
C GLU A 255 55.59 -20.87 18.00
N GLU A 256 55.03 -21.92 17.38
CA GLU A 256 55.77 -23.15 17.09
C GLU A 256 56.91 -22.92 16.07
N GLU A 257 56.70 -22.09 15.04
CA GLU A 257 57.76 -21.72 14.08
C GLU A 257 58.88 -20.90 14.74
N GLU A 258 58.56 -19.97 15.65
CA GLU A 258 59.57 -19.20 16.40
C GLU A 258 60.38 -20.09 17.35
N GLU A 259 59.76 -21.07 18.02
CA GLU A 259 60.48 -22.02 18.88
C GLU A 259 61.41 -22.96 18.07
N GLU A 260 61.00 -23.38 16.87
CA GLU A 260 61.87 -24.18 15.98
C GLU A 260 63.07 -23.37 15.45
N GLU A 261 62.89 -22.08 15.14
CA GLU A 261 64.00 -21.21 14.72
C GLU A 261 65.00 -20.94 15.86
N GLU A 262 64.54 -20.78 17.10
CA GLU A 262 65.43 -20.62 18.27
C GLU A 262 66.23 -21.89 18.59
N GLU A 263 65.66 -23.09 18.40
CA GLU A 263 66.39 -24.36 18.57
C GLU A 263 67.45 -24.60 17.49
N GLU A 264 67.31 -24.06 16.27
CA GLU A 264 68.32 -24.16 15.21
C GLU A 264 69.51 -23.20 15.39
N GLU A 265 69.38 -22.14 16.21
CA GLU A 265 70.45 -21.16 16.48
C GLU A 265 71.36 -21.48 17.69
N GLU A 266 71.03 -22.47 18.54
CA GLU A 266 71.86 -22.95 19.68
C GLU A 266 72.89 -24.06 19.33
#